data_AF-A0A177PJT5-F1
#
_entry.id   AF-A0A177PJT5-F1
#
_cell.length_a   1.000
_cell.length_b   1.000
_cell.length_c   1.000
_cell.angle_alpha   90.00
_cell.angle_beta   90.00
_cell.angle_gamma   90.00
#
_symmetry.space_group_name_H-M   'P 1'
#
loop_
_entity.id
_entity.type
_entity.pdbx_description
1 polymer ?
#
loop_
_entity_poly.entity_id
_entity_poly.type
_entity_poly.pdbx_seq_one_letter_code
_entity_poly.pdbx_strand_id
1 'polypeptide(L)'
;MQNLSVTSKTLNLLQLILQVNFNAAVITLLISGVATILGNSLFFADNSDLYGPLANNMRLMMFYLCLIQVAVYSFYKLDHRPEALAALGIFLLLLIAALEFYCSINQIDVDDNYRQLLLYSGLSHLLYGGCAALRDPQHRS
;
A
#
# COMPACT_ATOMS: atom_id res chain seq x y z
N MET A 1 6.69 -24.04 -30.78
CA MET A 1 6.12 -22.69 -30.99
C MET A 1 4.81 -22.42 -30.24
N GLN A 2 4.02 -23.42 -29.83
CA GLN A 2 2.76 -23.19 -29.09
C GLN A 2 2.93 -22.78 -27.61
N ASN A 3 3.94 -23.31 -26.90
CA ASN A 3 4.15 -23.02 -25.47
C ASN A 3 4.49 -21.53 -25.18
N LEU A 4 5.17 -20.85 -26.11
CA LEU A 4 5.54 -19.43 -25.94
C LEU A 4 4.32 -18.50 -25.97
N SER A 5 3.29 -18.81 -26.77
CA SER A 5 2.11 -17.95 -26.89
C SER A 5 1.13 -18.12 -25.72
N VAL A 6 1.00 -19.34 -25.19
CA VAL A 6 0.18 -19.63 -24.01
C VAL A 6 0.77 -18.96 -22.77
N THR A 7 2.08 -19.07 -22.55
CA THR A 7 2.77 -18.40 -21.45
C THR A 7 2.62 -16.88 -21.49
N SER A 8 2.68 -16.27 -22.68
CA SER A 8 2.48 -14.82 -22.86
C SER A 8 1.06 -14.37 -22.47
N LYS A 9 0.03 -15.11 -22.88
CA LYS A 9 -1.38 -14.79 -22.54
C LYS A 9 -1.64 -14.91 -21.03
N THR A 10 -1.12 -15.94 -20.38
CA THR A 10 -1.28 -16.14 -18.94
C THR A 10 -0.59 -15.03 -18.14
N LEU A 11 0.63 -14.64 -18.53
CA LEU A 11 1.36 -13.54 -17.90
C LEU A 11 0.66 -12.18 -18.07
N ASN A 12 0.08 -11.93 -19.24
CA ASN A 12 -0.74 -10.73 -19.48
C ASN A 12 -1.97 -10.70 -18.59
N LEU A 13 -2.67 -11.82 -18.45
CA LEU A 13 -3.84 -11.93 -17.59
C LEU A 13 -3.47 -11.72 -16.12
N LEU A 14 -2.39 -12.34 -15.65
CA LEU A 14 -1.90 -12.16 -14.28
C LEU A 14 -1.57 -10.69 -14.00
N GLN A 15 -0.87 -10.02 -14.93
CA GLN A 15 -0.54 -8.61 -14.76
C GLN A 15 -1.77 -7.72 -14.74
N LEU A 16 -2.79 -8.01 -15.55
CA LEU A 16 -4.05 -7.29 -15.51
C LEU A 16 -4.74 -7.44 -14.14
N ILE A 17 -4.79 -8.67 -13.61
CA ILE A 17 -5.36 -8.94 -12.27
C ILE A 17 -4.60 -8.17 -11.19
N LEU A 18 -3.26 -8.23 -11.21
CA LEU A 18 -2.42 -7.50 -10.27
C LEU A 18 -2.61 -5.99 -10.38
N GLN A 19 -2.77 -5.46 -11.60
CA GLN A 19 -3.01 -4.04 -11.84
C GLN A 19 -4.37 -3.59 -11.28
N VAL A 20 -5.43 -4.37 -11.51
CA VAL A 20 -6.76 -4.08 -10.97
C VAL A 20 -6.72 -4.09 -9.44
N ASN A 21 -6.11 -5.12 -8.85
CA ASN A 21 -5.96 -5.22 -7.40
C ASN A 21 -5.12 -4.06 -6.82
N PHE A 22 -4.03 -3.68 -7.48
CA PHE A 22 -3.23 -2.52 -7.10
C PHE A 22 -4.05 -1.23 -7.11
N ASN A 23 -4.81 -0.95 -8.17
CA ASN A 23 -5.65 0.26 -8.22
C ASN A 23 -6.73 0.25 -7.12
N ALA A 24 -7.31 -0.92 -6.82
CA ALA A 24 -8.24 -1.05 -5.69
C ALA A 24 -7.56 -0.71 -4.36
N ALA A 25 -6.35 -1.22 -4.13
CA ALA A 25 -5.56 -0.90 -2.92
C ALA A 25 -5.25 0.59 -2.80
N VAL A 26 -4.88 1.27 -3.90
CA VAL A 26 -4.65 2.72 -3.92
C VAL A 26 -5.91 3.48 -3.52
N ILE A 27 -7.05 3.16 -4.14
CA ILE A 27 -8.33 3.81 -3.85
C ILE A 27 -8.72 3.59 -2.38
N THR A 28 -8.62 2.36 -1.89
CA THR A 28 -8.94 2.02 -0.50
C THR A 28 -8.05 2.78 0.47
N LEU A 29 -6.73 2.86 0.24
CA LEU A 29 -5.82 3.62 1.09
C LEU A 29 -6.18 5.11 1.14
N LEU A 30 -6.51 5.70 -0.01
CA LEU A 30 -6.91 7.11 -0.08
C LEU A 30 -8.24 7.37 0.61
N ILE A 31 -9.25 6.52 0.40
CA ILE A 31 -10.56 6.66 1.06
C ILE A 31 -10.38 6.51 2.58
N SER A 32 -9.68 5.47 3.03
CA SER A 32 -9.42 5.23 4.44
C SER A 32 -8.67 6.40 5.07
N GLY A 33 -7.61 6.90 4.43
CA GLY A 33 -6.86 8.03 4.96
C GLY A 33 -7.66 9.33 5.04
N VAL A 34 -8.48 9.65 4.02
CA VAL A 34 -9.41 10.79 4.08
C VAL A 34 -10.42 10.61 5.21
N ALA A 35 -10.99 9.42 5.36
CA ALA A 35 -11.92 9.14 6.45
C ALA A 35 -11.26 9.30 7.83
N THR A 36 -10.03 8.83 8.01
CA THR A 36 -9.23 9.03 9.24
C THR A 36 -9.01 10.51 9.54
N ILE A 37 -8.64 11.31 8.53
CA ILE A 37 -8.38 12.75 8.71
C ILE A 37 -9.65 13.48 9.14
N LEU A 38 -10.80 13.09 8.61
CA LEU A 38 -12.11 13.65 8.98
C LEU A 38 -12.63 13.14 10.34
N GLY A 39 -11.86 12.29 11.03
CA GLY A 39 -12.26 11.72 12.32
C GLY A 39 -13.43 10.74 12.20
N ASN A 40 -13.63 10.15 11.03
CA ASN A 40 -14.71 9.20 10.81
C ASN A 40 -14.31 7.81 11.32
N SER A 41 -15.09 7.27 12.25
CA SER A 41 -14.84 5.95 12.86
C SER A 41 -15.17 4.76 11.94
N LEU A 42 -15.67 5.01 10.73
CA LEU A 42 -16.10 3.98 9.78
C LEU A 42 -14.96 3.03 9.38
N PHE A 43 -13.72 3.52 9.35
CA PHE A 43 -12.55 2.72 8.96
C PHE A 43 -11.60 2.40 10.13
N PHE A 44 -11.66 3.18 11.21
CA PHE A 44 -10.79 3.01 12.37
C PHE A 44 -11.55 3.37 13.64
N ALA A 45 -11.46 2.51 14.65
CA ALA A 45 -11.92 2.83 16.00
C ALA A 45 -10.94 3.83 16.60
N ASP A 46 -11.18 5.11 16.32
CA ASP A 46 -10.40 6.24 16.83
C ASP A 46 -10.75 6.48 18.31
N ASN A 47 -10.49 5.46 19.13
CA ASN A 47 -10.68 5.50 20.56
C ASN A 47 -9.55 6.34 21.14
N SER A 48 -9.78 7.65 21.27
CA SER A 48 -8.89 8.57 21.98
C SER A 48 -8.48 8.04 23.36
N ASP A 49 -9.35 7.24 23.98
CA ASP A 49 -9.15 6.61 25.28
C ASP A 49 -8.19 5.41 25.24
N LEU A 50 -8.02 4.75 24.08
CA LEU A 50 -7.09 3.62 23.88
C LEU A 50 -5.68 4.08 23.49
N TYR A 51 -5.57 5.21 22.77
CA TYR A 51 -4.32 5.59 22.10
C TYR A 51 -3.66 6.86 22.65
N GLY A 52 -4.38 7.72 23.37
CA GLY A 52 -3.85 9.00 23.85
C GLY A 52 -3.16 9.80 22.72
N PRO A 53 -1.91 10.26 22.90
CA PRO A 53 -1.16 10.97 21.84
C PRO A 53 -0.91 10.17 20.56
N LEU A 54 -0.93 8.83 20.62
CA LEU A 54 -0.66 7.97 19.47
C LEU A 54 -1.78 8.04 18.43
N ALA A 55 -3.04 8.31 18.83
CA ALA A 55 -4.15 8.46 17.89
C ALA A 55 -3.86 9.59 16.89
N ASN A 56 -3.39 10.74 17.39
CA ASN A 56 -3.08 11.87 16.53
C ASN A 56 -1.87 11.58 15.62
N ASN A 57 -0.87 10.84 16.12
CA ASN A 57 0.26 10.39 15.31
C ASN A 57 -0.19 9.43 14.19
N MET A 58 -1.12 8.52 14.47
CA MET A 58 -1.69 7.61 13.47
C MET A 58 -2.51 8.35 12.42
N ARG A 59 -3.31 9.36 12.81
CA ARG A 59 -4.01 10.25 11.85
C ARG A 59 -3.02 11.00 10.95
N LEU A 60 -1.97 11.56 11.54
CA LEU A 60 -0.93 12.27 10.81
C LEU A 60 -0.16 11.33 9.87
N MET A 61 0.15 10.11 10.32
CA MET A 61 0.73 9.06 9.49
C MET A 61 -0.17 8.77 8.28
N MET A 62 -1.48 8.55 8.47
CA MET A 62 -2.42 8.30 7.37
C MET A 62 -2.48 9.46 6.38
N PHE A 63 -2.41 10.70 6.86
CA PHE A 63 -2.30 11.88 6.00
C PHE A 63 -1.03 11.85 5.14
N TYR A 64 0.13 11.61 5.75
CA TYR A 64 1.39 11.48 5.00
C TYR A 64 1.36 10.31 4.02
N LEU A 65 0.74 9.18 4.37
CA LEU A 65 0.58 8.05 3.47
C LEU A 65 -0.27 8.41 2.25
N CYS A 66 -1.34 9.20 2.40
CA CYS A 66 -2.10 9.69 1.26
C CYS A 66 -1.27 10.56 0.32
N LEU A 67 -0.47 11.48 0.88
CA LEU A 67 0.40 12.35 0.07
C LEU A 67 1.46 11.53 -0.67
N ILE A 68 2.11 10.59 0.02
CA ILE A 68 3.11 9.69 -0.57
C ILE A 68 2.46 8.83 -1.65
N GLN A 69 1.27 8.28 -1.39
CA GLN A 69 0.54 7.47 -2.35
C GLN A 69 0.23 8.24 -3.64
N VAL A 70 -0.23 9.48 -3.53
CA VAL A 70 -0.49 10.36 -4.68
C VAL A 70 0.81 10.66 -5.43
N ALA A 71 1.89 11.00 -4.73
CA ALA A 71 3.17 11.30 -5.34
C ALA A 71 3.73 10.09 -6.10
N VAL A 72 3.80 8.92 -5.45
CA VAL A 72 4.31 7.67 -6.03
C VAL A 72 3.45 7.21 -7.20
N TYR A 73 2.12 7.28 -7.08
CA TYR A 73 1.22 6.94 -8.19
C TYR A 73 1.40 7.89 -9.39
N SER A 74 1.59 9.19 -9.14
CA SER A 74 1.85 10.18 -10.18
C SER A 74 3.18 9.94 -10.89
N PHE A 75 4.26 9.70 -10.14
CA PHE A 75 5.57 9.33 -10.70
C PHE A 75 5.49 8.06 -11.54
N TYR A 76 4.77 7.04 -11.06
CA TYR A 76 4.55 5.83 -11.83
C TYR A 76 3.82 6.11 -13.16
N LYS A 77 2.78 6.94 -13.15
CA LYS A 77 2.01 7.27 -14.36
C LYS A 77 2.74 8.17 -15.36
N LEU A 78 3.60 9.07 -14.88
CA LEU A 78 4.32 10.02 -15.72
C LEU A 78 5.64 9.42 -16.23
N ASP A 79 6.46 8.88 -15.32
CA ASP A 79 7.83 8.47 -15.60
C ASP A 79 7.98 6.95 -15.81
N HIS A 80 6.88 6.19 -15.75
CA HIS A 80 6.85 4.73 -15.98
C HIS A 80 7.85 3.97 -15.08
N ARG A 81 7.96 4.37 -13.80
CA ARG A 81 8.86 3.76 -12.81
C ARG A 81 8.13 2.81 -11.85
N PRO A 82 7.90 1.53 -12.23
CA PRO A 82 7.22 0.56 -11.37
C PRO A 82 8.00 0.21 -10.10
N GLU A 83 9.32 0.45 -10.05
CA GLU A 83 10.16 0.24 -8.88
C GLU A 83 9.73 1.12 -7.71
N ALA A 84 9.25 2.33 -7.99
CA ALA A 84 8.73 3.23 -6.96
C ALA A 84 7.48 2.64 -6.28
N LEU A 85 6.64 1.93 -7.03
CA LEU A 85 5.49 1.21 -6.47
C LEU A 85 5.95 0.05 -5.58
N ALA A 86 6.93 -0.73 -6.03
CA ALA A 86 7.48 -1.84 -5.25
C ALA A 86 8.13 -1.36 -3.96
N ALA A 87 8.91 -0.27 -4.03
CA ALA A 87 9.54 0.36 -2.88
C ALA A 87 8.49 0.87 -1.87
N LEU A 88 7.41 1.50 -2.34
CA LEU A 88 6.29 1.90 -1.47
C LEU A 88 5.64 0.66 -0.84
N GLY A 89 5.47 -0.43 -1.58
CA GLY A 89 4.93 -1.69 -1.03
C GLY A 89 5.77 -2.23 0.12
N ILE A 90 7.10 -2.27 -0.05
CA ILE A 90 8.03 -2.67 1.02
C ILE A 90 7.92 -1.72 2.21
N PHE A 91 7.88 -0.42 1.97
CA PHE A 91 7.73 0.58 3.02
C PHE A 91 6.46 0.36 3.86
N LEU A 92 5.31 0.11 3.22
CA LEU A 92 4.05 -0.15 3.93
C LEU A 92 4.10 -1.43 4.77
N LEU A 93 4.73 -2.50 4.27
CA LEU A 93 4.93 -3.75 5.02
C LEU A 93 5.86 -3.56 6.23
N LEU A 94 6.94 -2.80 6.05
CA LEU A 94 7.83 -2.45 7.16
C LEU A 94 7.14 -1.55 8.17
N LEU A 95 6.30 -0.62 7.72
CA LEU A 95 5.55 0.27 8.59
C LEU A 95 4.59 -0.50 9.50
N ILE A 96 3.81 -1.43 8.97
CA ILE A 96 2.91 -2.23 9.82
C ILE A 96 3.68 -3.16 10.76
N ALA A 97 4.77 -3.79 10.30
CA ALA A 97 5.61 -4.62 11.16
C ALA A 97 6.23 -3.80 12.31
N ALA A 98 6.70 -2.58 12.02
CA ALA A 98 7.26 -1.68 13.02
C ALA A 98 6.20 -1.19 14.01
N LEU A 99 5.00 -0.88 13.53
CA LEU A 99 3.87 -0.48 14.37
C LEU A 99 3.46 -1.60 15.32
N GLU A 100 3.28 -2.83 14.81
CA GLU A 100 2.94 -3.99 15.63
C GLU A 100 4.02 -4.28 16.68
N PHE A 101 5.29 -4.19 16.30
CA PHE A 101 6.41 -4.38 17.22
C PHE A 101 6.41 -3.32 18.33
N TYR A 102 6.25 -2.03 17.97
CA TYR A 102 6.17 -0.94 18.93
C TYR A 102 5.01 -1.12 19.91
N CYS A 103 3.82 -1.42 19.38
CA CYS A 103 2.63 -1.61 20.19
C CYS A 103 2.72 -2.86 21.08
N SER A 104 3.31 -3.95 20.58
CA SER A 104 3.58 -5.15 21.40
C SER A 104 4.50 -4.88 22.58
N ILE A 105 5.56 -4.07 22.40
CA ILE A 105 6.48 -3.70 23.49
C ILE A 105 5.78 -2.83 24.52
N ASN A 106 4.95 -1.89 24.07
CA ASN A 106 4.31 -0.90 24.93
C ASN A 106 2.94 -1.34 25.46
N GLN A 107 2.50 -2.57 25.17
CA GLN A 107 1.18 -3.11 25.54
C GLN A 107 0.03 -2.21 25.07
N ILE A 108 0.15 -1.68 23.86
CA ILE A 108 -0.86 -0.86 23.20
C ILE A 108 -1.59 -1.76 22.19
N ASP A 109 -2.91 -1.80 22.26
CA ASP A 109 -3.69 -2.50 21.25
C ASP A 109 -3.69 -1.70 19.92
N VAL A 110 -3.46 -2.40 18.80
CA VAL A 110 -3.57 -1.82 17.46
C VAL A 110 -4.87 -2.29 16.84
N ASP A 111 -5.62 -1.36 16.26
CA ASP A 111 -6.82 -1.65 15.50
C ASP A 111 -6.45 -2.50 14.29
N ASP A 112 -7.03 -3.69 14.20
CA ASP A 112 -6.80 -4.64 13.13
C ASP A 112 -7.13 -4.08 11.74
N ASN A 113 -7.94 -3.02 11.65
CA ASN A 113 -8.16 -2.29 10.40
C ASN A 113 -6.87 -1.66 9.84
N TYR A 114 -5.97 -1.14 10.70
CA TYR A 114 -4.66 -0.64 10.26
C TYR A 114 -3.81 -1.78 9.72
N ARG A 115 -3.82 -2.92 10.41
CA ARG A 115 -3.11 -4.13 10.00
C ARG A 115 -3.57 -4.59 8.63
N GLN A 116 -4.87 -4.78 8.45
CA GLN A 116 -5.45 -5.24 7.20
C GLN A 116 -5.19 -4.26 6.06
N LEU A 117 -5.38 -2.96 6.29
CA LEU A 117 -5.17 -1.93 5.27
C LEU A 117 -3.71 -1.88 4.80
N LEU A 118 -2.75 -1.83 5.72
CA LEU A 118 -1.34 -1.68 5.38
C LEU A 118 -0.75 -2.97 4.80
N LEU A 119 -1.15 -4.15 5.29
CA LEU A 119 -0.75 -5.42 4.68
C LEU A 119 -1.31 -5.58 3.27
N TYR A 120 -2.62 -5.34 3.09
CA TYR A 120 -3.25 -5.42 1.78
C TYR A 120 -2.61 -4.43 0.79
N SER A 121 -2.43 -3.19 1.22
CA SER A 121 -1.81 -2.14 0.40
C SER A 121 -0.36 -2.48 0.07
N GLY A 122 0.43 -2.88 1.06
CA GLY A 122 1.84 -3.22 0.90
C GLY A 122 2.06 -4.39 -0.07
N LEU A 123 1.32 -5.48 0.10
CA LEU A 123 1.39 -6.64 -0.81
C LEU A 123 0.93 -6.28 -2.22
N SER A 124 -0.16 -5.52 -2.35
CA SER A 124 -0.69 -5.13 -3.67
C SER A 124 0.30 -4.26 -4.45
N HIS A 125 0.98 -3.33 -3.76
CA HIS A 125 2.04 -2.49 -4.32
C HIS A 125 3.28 -3.30 -4.70
N LEU A 126 3.76 -4.16 -3.80
CA LEU A 126 4.96 -4.96 -4.01
C LEU A 126 4.78 -5.95 -5.16
N LEU A 127 3.65 -6.66 -5.21
CA LEU A 127 3.39 -7.64 -6.25
C LEU A 127 3.24 -6.97 -7.62
N TYR A 128 2.43 -5.91 -7.72
CA TYR A 128 2.24 -5.24 -9.00
C TYR A 128 3.51 -4.51 -9.46
N GLY A 129 4.11 -3.69 -8.59
CA GLY A 129 5.34 -2.94 -8.89
C GLY A 129 6.50 -3.87 -9.21
N GLY A 130 6.69 -4.94 -8.44
CA GLY A 130 7.73 -5.94 -8.66
C GLY A 130 7.55 -6.68 -9.99
N CYS A 131 6.34 -7.16 -10.29
CA CYS A 131 6.06 -7.80 -11.57
C CYS A 131 6.23 -6.85 -12.76
N ALA A 132 5.79 -5.59 -12.63
CA ALA A 132 5.96 -4.59 -13.68
C ALA A 132 7.44 -4.22 -13.92
N ALA A 133 8.22 -4.05 -12.86
CA ALA A 133 9.66 -3.75 -12.95
C ALA A 133 10.50 -4.89 -13.55
N LEU A 134 10.13 -6.15 -13.27
CA LEU A 134 10.78 -7.30 -13.88
C LEU A 134 10.46 -7.44 -15.37
N ARG A 135 9.33 -6.89 -15.81
CA ARG A 135 8.85 -6.98 -17.19
C ARG A 135 9.38 -5.86 -18.08
N ASP A 136 9.73 -4.72 -17.50
CA ASP A 136 10.19 -3.55 -18.24
C ASP A 136 11.68 -3.23 -17.98
N PRO A 137 12.63 -3.95 -18.62
CA PRO A 137 14.05 -3.69 -18.46
C PRO A 137 14.56 -2.44 -19.20
N GLN A 138 13.71 -1.69 -19.91
CA GLN A 138 14.14 -0.66 -20.88
C GLN A 138 14.64 0.67 -20.28
N HIS A 139 14.64 0.85 -18.95
CA HIS A 139 15.16 2.07 -18.31
C HIS A 139 16.33 1.85 -17.34
N ARG A 140 17.04 0.72 -17.47
CA ARG A 140 18.35 0.50 -16.82
C ARG A 140 19.48 0.98 -17.74
N SER A 141 19.58 2.29 -17.98
CA SER A 141 20.73 2.92 -18.66
C SER A 141 21.19 4.14 -17.90
#